data_AF-A0A6A9TBT4-F1
#
_entry.id   AF-A0A6A9TBT4-F1
#
_cell.length_a   1.000
_cell.length_b   1.000
_cell.length_c   1.000
_cell.angle_alpha   90.00
_cell.angle_beta   90.00
_cell.angle_gamma   90.00
#
_symmetry.space_group_name_H-M   'P 1'
#
loop_
_entity.id
_entity.type
_entity.pdbx_description
1 polymer ?
#
loop_
_entity_poly.entity_id
_entity_poly.type
_entity_poly.pdbx_seq_one_letter_code
_entity_poly.pdbx_strand_id
1 'polypeptide(L)' 'MERVAHDGRETAYRVTDRSGDGPTVCFVHGSGGSKDVWTAQARVSDRYPVVALDLSGHGDSDDVGTP' A
#
# COMPACT_ATOMS: atom_id res chain seq x y z
N MET A 1 8.01 -5.68 -4.01
CA MET A 1 7.64 -4.46 -3.27
C MET A 1 7.99 -3.34 -4.21
N GLU A 2 7.01 -2.49 -4.51
CA GLU A 2 7.13 -1.43 -5.48
C GLU A 2 7.28 -0.09 -4.77
N ARG A 3 7.81 0.92 -5.48
CA ARG A 3 8.01 2.27 -4.98
C ARG A 3 7.59 3.30 -6.02
N VAL A 4 7.05 4.42 -5.58
CA VAL A 4 6.75 5.58 -6.42
C VAL A 4 7.21 6.87 -5.74
N ALA A 5 7.90 7.73 -6.47
CA ALA A 5 8.25 9.06 -6.00
C ALA A 5 7.06 10.01 -6.13
N HIS A 6 6.63 10.60 -5.02
CA HIS A 6 5.56 11.59 -4.97
C HIS A 6 5.87 12.63 -3.88
N ASP A 7 5.67 13.91 -4.18
CA ASP A 7 5.90 15.01 -3.23
C ASP A 7 7.29 14.99 -2.55
N GLY A 8 8.32 14.65 -3.33
CA GLY A 8 9.71 14.58 -2.85
C GLY A 8 10.02 13.40 -1.93
N ARG A 9 9.16 12.37 -1.89
CA ARG A 9 9.31 11.18 -1.04
C ARG A 9 9.01 9.90 -1.82
N GLU A 10 9.68 8.80 -1.48
CA GLU A 10 9.32 7.47 -1.97
C GLU A 10 8.21 6.84 -1.11
N THR A 11 7.10 6.51 -1.77
CA THR A 11 6.03 5.71 -1.16
C THR A 11 6.16 4.26 -1.59
N ALA A 12 6.31 3.37 -0.63
CA ALA A 12 6.38 1.94 -0.83
C ALA A 12 4.97 1.31 -0.82
N TYR A 13 4.74 0.35 -1.70
CA TYR A 13 3.47 -0.37 -1.78
C TYR A 13 3.63 -1.81 -2.26
N ARG A 14 2.66 -2.64 -1.88
CA ARG A 14 2.53 -4.04 -2.30
C ARG A 14 1.36 -4.17 -3.26
N VAL A 15 1.61 -4.73 -4.44
CA VAL A 15 0.57 -5.16 -5.37
C VAL A 15 0.22 -6.62 -5.08
N THR A 16 -1.06 -6.95 -5.04
CA THR A 16 -1.57 -8.32 -5.04
C THR A 16 -2.66 -8.43 -6.09
N ASP A 17 -2.36 -9.16 -7.15
CA ASP A 17 -3.29 -9.45 -8.24
C ASP A 17 -3.41 -10.97 -8.40
N ARG A 18 -4.64 -11.48 -8.27
CA ARG A 18 -4.96 -12.91 -8.45
C ARG A 18 -5.99 -13.08 -9.57
N SER A 19 -5.78 -12.35 -10.66
CA SER A 19 -6.64 -12.35 -11.85
C SER A 19 -8.04 -11.78 -11.57
N GLY A 20 -8.09 -10.74 -10.73
CA GLY A 20 -9.32 -9.99 -10.50
C GLY A 20 -9.55 -8.96 -11.62
N ASP A 21 -10.75 -8.93 -12.18
CA ASP A 21 -11.08 -8.06 -13.32
C ASP A 21 -11.75 -6.74 -12.87
N GLY A 22 -11.99 -6.59 -11.57
CA GLY A 22 -12.59 -5.39 -11.00
C GLY A 22 -11.64 -4.19 -10.95
N PRO A 23 -12.16 -2.99 -10.59
CA PRO A 23 -11.30 -1.83 -10.39
C PRO A 23 -10.27 -2.09 -9.27
N THR A 24 -9.06 -1.57 -9.45
CA THR A 24 -8.01 -1.65 -8.43
C THR A 24 -8.48 -0.98 -7.14
N VAL A 25 -8.30 -1.68 -6.01
CA VAL A 25 -8.62 -1.16 -4.67
C VAL A 25 -7.33 -0.79 -3.95
N CYS A 26 -7.27 0.43 -3.45
CA CYS A 26 -6.16 0.94 -2.65
C CYS A 26 -6.46 0.78 -1.16
N PHE A 27 -5.63 0.03 -0.45
CA PHE A 27 -5.69 -0.16 0.99
C PHE A 27 -4.79 0.85 1.71
N VAL A 28 -5.43 1.66 2.57
CA VAL A 28 -4.77 2.70 3.37
C VAL A 28 -4.88 2.31 4.84
N HIS A 29 -3.75 2.12 5.53
CA HIS A 29 -3.76 1.76 6.95
C HIS A 29 -4.07 2.97 7.85
N GLY A 30 -4.44 2.69 9.11
CA GLY A 30 -4.60 3.69 10.17
C GLY A 30 -3.29 4.02 10.89
N SER A 31 -3.37 4.87 11.91
CA SER A 31 -2.22 5.28 12.73
C SER A 31 -1.45 4.10 13.32
N GLY A 32 -0.11 4.17 13.28
CA GLY A 32 0.79 3.14 13.82
C GLY A 32 0.83 1.83 13.01
N GLY A 33 0.15 1.77 11.88
CA GLY A 33 0.10 0.60 10.99
C GLY A 33 1.13 0.64 9.86
N SER A 34 1.12 -0.44 9.08
CA SER A 34 1.77 -0.56 7.77
C SER A 34 0.81 -1.30 6.83
N LYS A 35 1.19 -1.50 5.57
CA LYS A 35 0.51 -2.36 4.60
C LYS A 35 0.18 -3.77 5.13
N ASP A 36 0.92 -4.26 6.13
CA ASP A 36 0.81 -5.63 6.61
C ASP A 36 -0.49 -5.91 7.39
N VAL A 37 -1.17 -4.86 7.88
CA VAL A 37 -2.49 -4.99 8.51
C VAL A 37 -3.54 -5.58 7.57
N TRP A 38 -3.29 -5.51 6.26
CA TRP A 38 -4.21 -5.97 5.22
C TRP A 38 -3.97 -7.39 4.74
N THR A 39 -3.00 -8.12 5.31
CA THR A 39 -2.61 -9.46 4.83
C THR A 39 -3.79 -10.42 4.69
N ALA A 40 -4.72 -10.43 5.65
CA ALA A 40 -5.90 -11.31 5.58
C ALA A 40 -6.91 -10.84 4.52
N GLN A 41 -7.08 -9.53 4.34
CA GLN A 41 -8.04 -8.89 3.43
C GLN A 41 -7.56 -8.88 1.98
N ALA A 42 -6.24 -9.01 1.75
CA ALA A 42 -5.64 -9.09 0.42
C ALA A 42 -6.21 -10.26 -0.43
N ARG A 43 -6.91 -11.22 0.19
CA ARG A 43 -7.65 -12.26 -0.52
C ARG A 43 -8.71 -11.71 -1.49
N VAL A 44 -9.19 -10.48 -1.33
CA VAL A 44 -10.14 -9.87 -2.28
C VAL A 44 -9.54 -9.63 -3.68
N SER A 45 -8.22 -9.84 -3.83
CA SER A 45 -7.46 -9.82 -5.10
C SER A 45 -7.90 -10.83 -6.16
N ASP A 46 -8.73 -11.82 -5.79
CA ASP A 46 -9.40 -12.71 -6.76
C ASP A 46 -10.53 -12.01 -7.53
N ARG A 47 -10.98 -10.85 -7.05
CA ARG A 47 -12.03 -10.03 -7.69
C ARG A 47 -11.57 -8.62 -8.03
N TYR A 48 -10.73 -8.02 -7.20
CA TYR A 48 -10.24 -6.64 -7.36
C TYR A 48 -8.73 -6.61 -7.14
N PRO A 49 -7.89 -6.28 -8.12
CA PRO A 49 -6.46 -6.09 -7.88
C PRO A 49 -6.24 -5.15 -6.71
N VAL A 50 -5.36 -5.50 -5.78
CA VAL A 50 -5.15 -4.75 -4.54
C VAL A 50 -3.78 -4.08 -4.56
N VAL A 51 -3.75 -2.83 -4.13
CA VAL A 51 -2.53 -2.11 -3.77
C VAL A 51 -2.61 -1.74 -2.30
N ALA A 52 -1.68 -2.22 -1.48
CA ALA A 52 -1.55 -1.81 -0.08
C ALA A 52 -0.30 -0.94 0.10
N LEU A 53 -0.49 0.34 0.43
CA LEU A 53 0.61 1.27 0.62
C LEU A 53 1.04 1.36 2.09
N ASP A 54 2.30 1.75 2.28
CA ASP A 54 2.77 2.32 3.54
C ASP A 54 2.67 3.85 3.44
N LEU A 55 1.94 4.51 4.33
CA LEU A 55 1.93 5.98 4.40
C LEU A 55 3.34 6.48 4.74
N SER A 56 3.71 7.71 4.34
CA SER A 56 5.00 8.29 4.69
C SER A 56 5.26 8.23 6.20
N GLY A 57 6.50 7.97 6.59
CA GLY A 57 6.90 7.72 7.99
C GLY A 57 6.51 6.34 8.53
N HIS A 58 5.95 5.45 7.71
CA HIS A 58 5.55 4.11 8.12
C HIS A 58 6.12 3.04 7.18
N GLY A 59 6.26 1.83 7.70
CA GLY A 59 6.68 0.66 6.93
C GLY A 59 7.96 0.89 6.15
N ASP A 60 7.90 0.63 4.84
CA ASP A 60 9.05 0.77 3.94
C ASP A 60 9.08 2.12 3.18
N SER A 61 8.14 3.02 3.46
CA SER A 61 8.07 4.36 2.85
C SER A 61 9.04 5.33 3.51
N ASP A 62 9.47 6.34 2.76
CA ASP A 62 10.29 7.43 3.28
C ASP A 62 9.59 8.18 4.40
N ASP A 63 10.40 8.78 5.28
CA ASP A 63 9.92 9.54 6.42
C ASP A 63 9.20 10.83 6.00
N VAL A 64 8.30 11.30 6.86
CA VAL A 64 7.79 12.67 6.76
C VAL A 64 8.86 13.59 7.34
N GLY A 65 9.69 14.16 6.47
CA GLY A 65 10.66 15.18 6.89
C GLY A 65 10.00 16.19 7.84
N THR A 66 10.52 16.26 9.07
CA THR A 66 10.02 17.21 10.07
C THR A 66 10.58 18.59 9.75
N PRO A 67 9.78 19.67 9.80
CA PRO A 67 10.30 21.03 9.69
C PRO A 67 11.40 21.35 10.70
#